data_AF-Q63292-F1
#
_entry.id   AF-Q63292-F1
#
_cell.length_a   1.000
_cell.length_b   1.000
_cell.length_c   1.000
_cell.angle_alpha   90.00
_cell.angle_beta   90.00
_cell.angle_gamma   90.00
#
_symmetry.space_group_name_H-M   'P 1'
#
loop_
_entity.id
_entity.type
_entity.pdbx_description
1 polymer ?
#
loop_
_entity_poly.entity_id
_entity_poly.type
_entity_poly.pdbx_seq_one_letter_code
_entity_poly.pdbx_strand_id
1 'polypeptide(L)'
;ERIFYHKTYINEALKAYKLDGVDLRGYSAWTLMDDFEWLLGYTMRFGLYHVDFNHVSRPRTARASARYYAEVIANNGMPLAGK
;
A
#
# COMPACT_ATOMS: atom_id res chain seq x y z
N GLU A 1 8.13 0.54 -8.60
CA GLU A 1 6.86 1.23 -8.94
C GLU A 1 5.89 1.34 -7.76
N ARG A 2 5.35 0.25 -7.19
CA ARG A 2 4.32 0.35 -6.12
C ARG A 2 4.74 1.10 -4.84
N ILE A 3 6.00 0.97 -4.41
CA ILE A 3 6.53 1.78 -3.29
C ILE A 3 6.46 3.27 -3.61
N PHE A 4 6.89 3.66 -4.81
CA PHE A 4 6.85 5.06 -5.25
C PHE A 4 5.41 5.58 -5.33
N TYR A 5 4.47 4.76 -5.83
CA TYR A 5 3.05 5.09 -5.83
C TYR A 5 2.54 5.40 -4.40
N HIS A 6 2.70 4.47 -3.45
CA HIS A 6 2.25 4.72 -2.07
C HIS A 6 2.97 5.90 -1.43
N LYS A 7 4.28 6.03 -1.61
CA LYS A 7 5.07 7.16 -1.08
C LYS A 7 4.48 8.49 -1.53
N THR A 8 4.26 8.65 -2.83
CA THR A 8 3.77 9.91 -3.39
C THR A 8 2.35 10.21 -2.93
N TYR A 9 1.43 9.25 -2.96
CA TYR A 9 0.04 9.50 -2.55
C TYR A 9 -0.12 9.77 -1.04
N ILE A 10 0.64 9.07 -0.18
CA ILE A 10 0.61 9.35 1.26
C ILE A 10 1.24 10.72 1.54
N ASN A 11 2.29 11.10 0.80
CA ASN A 11 2.89 12.42 0.93
C ASN A 11 1.93 13.56 0.53
N GLU A 12 1.15 13.40 -0.54
CA GLU A 12 0.13 14.39 -0.90
C GLU A 12 -1.02 14.44 0.12
N ALA A 13 -1.44 13.29 0.67
CA ALA A 13 -2.42 13.26 1.75
C ALA A 13 -1.91 13.99 3.01
N LEU A 14 -0.62 13.85 3.32
CA LEU A 14 0.01 14.55 4.44
C LEU A 14 0.09 16.07 4.22
N LYS A 15 0.33 16.51 2.97
CA LYS A 15 0.30 17.95 2.62
C LYS A 15 -1.12 18.50 2.74
N ALA A 16 -2.12 17.80 2.23
CA ALA A 16 -3.52 18.21 2.37
C ALA A 16 -3.92 18.43 3.84
N TYR A 17 -3.48 17.53 4.73
CA TYR A 17 -3.69 17.68 6.17
C TYR A 17 -2.90 18.86 6.77
N LYS A 18 -1.60 18.96 6.49
CA LYS A 18 -0.70 19.92 7.17
C LYS A 18 -0.73 21.34 6.62
N LEU A 19 -0.89 21.49 5.31
CA LEU A 19 -0.72 22.75 4.58
C LEU A 19 -2.06 23.35 4.18
N ASP A 20 -3.04 22.50 3.85
CA ASP A 20 -4.31 22.94 3.27
C ASP A 20 -5.48 22.88 4.26
N GLY A 21 -5.26 22.37 5.48
CA GLY A 21 -6.26 22.35 6.55
C GLY A 21 -7.37 21.31 6.37
N VAL A 22 -7.16 20.28 5.55
CA VAL A 22 -8.15 19.20 5.35
C VAL A 22 -8.23 18.31 6.60
N ASP A 23 -9.45 18.03 7.08
CA ASP A 23 -9.70 17.06 8.17
C ASP A 23 -9.55 15.60 7.67
N LEU A 24 -8.31 15.21 7.36
CA LEU A 24 -7.96 13.86 6.94
C LEU A 24 -7.69 12.97 8.16
N ARG A 25 -8.57 12.00 8.42
CA ARG A 25 -8.51 11.15 9.62
C ARG A 25 -7.87 9.78 9.43
N GLY A 26 -7.60 9.37 8.20
CA GLY A 26 -7.03 8.06 7.91
C GLY A 26 -6.73 7.83 6.44
N TYR A 27 -5.96 6.77 6.18
CA TYR A 27 -5.57 6.33 4.85
C TYR A 27 -5.54 4.81 4.82
N SER A 28 -6.22 4.20 3.84
CA SER A 28 -6.24 2.75 3.64
C SER A 28 -5.65 2.40 2.28
N ALA A 29 -4.56 1.62 2.27
CA ALA A 29 -3.99 1.12 1.04
C ALA A 29 -4.90 0.06 0.39
N TRP A 30 -5.25 0.27 -0.88
CA TRP A 30 -5.90 -0.74 -1.71
C TRP A 30 -4.83 -1.55 -2.46
N THR A 31 -4.69 -2.86 -2.28
CA THR A 31 -5.38 -3.75 -1.32
C THR A 31 -4.41 -4.35 -0.33
N LEU A 32 -4.93 -5.01 0.70
CA LEU A 32 -4.12 -5.85 1.56
C LEU A 32 -3.40 -6.95 0.76
N MET A 33 -4.10 -7.68 -0.11
CA MET A 33 -3.54 -8.78 -0.88
C MET A 33 -4.10 -8.81 -2.30
N ASP A 34 -3.42 -9.46 -3.23
CA ASP A 34 -4.00 -9.71 -4.55
C ASP A 34 -5.36 -10.40 -4.43
N ASP A 35 -6.31 -9.92 -5.21
CA ASP A 35 -7.68 -10.41 -5.27
C ASP A 35 -8.16 -10.48 -6.74
N PHE A 36 -9.48 -10.63 -6.91
CA PHE A 36 -10.13 -10.63 -8.21
C PHE A 36 -10.49 -9.19 -8.60
N GLU A 37 -9.82 -8.64 -9.61
CA GLU A 37 -10.00 -7.26 -10.04
C GLU A 37 -11.06 -7.16 -11.14
N TRP A 38 -12.32 -7.35 -10.78
CA TRP A 38 -13.49 -7.08 -11.64
C TRP A 38 -13.34 -7.67 -13.06
N LEU A 39 -13.43 -6.82 -14.09
CA LEU A 39 -13.33 -7.21 -15.51
C LEU A 39 -11.94 -7.72 -15.90
N LEU A 40 -10.90 -7.42 -15.10
CA LEU A 40 -9.52 -7.86 -15.32
C LEU A 40 -9.23 -9.20 -14.64
N GLY A 41 -10.17 -9.68 -13.82
CA GLY A 41 -10.04 -10.92 -13.06
C GLY A 41 -8.72 -10.99 -12.30
N TYR A 42 -7.97 -12.07 -12.49
CA TYR A 42 -6.71 -12.30 -11.79
C TYR A 42 -5.47 -11.86 -12.59
N THR A 43 -5.61 -11.07 -13.63
CA THR A 43 -4.45 -10.62 -14.42
C THR A 43 -3.76 -9.42 -13.78
N MET A 44 -4.52 -8.54 -13.15
CA MET A 44 -4.02 -7.38 -12.41
C MET A 44 -3.80 -7.69 -10.94
N ARG A 45 -2.79 -7.03 -10.36
CA ARG A 45 -2.27 -7.30 -9.01
C ARG A 45 -2.00 -6.00 -8.29
N PHE A 46 -2.85 -5.62 -7.34
CA PHE A 46 -2.72 -4.38 -6.57
C PHE A 46 -2.17 -4.59 -5.16
N GLY A 47 -2.30 -5.80 -4.60
CA GLY A 47 -2.09 -6.04 -3.17
C GLY A 47 -0.70 -5.72 -2.62
N LEU A 48 -0.64 -5.37 -1.34
CA LEU A 48 0.61 -5.34 -0.59
C LEU A 48 1.23 -6.74 -0.48
N TYR A 49 0.39 -7.78 -0.45
CA TYR A 49 0.78 -9.18 -0.44
C TYR A 49 0.44 -9.85 -1.77
N HIS A 50 1.39 -10.61 -2.31
CA HIS A 50 1.12 -11.50 -3.43
C HIS A 50 0.32 -12.72 -2.96
N VAL A 51 -0.68 -13.15 -3.73
CA VAL A 51 -1.40 -14.41 -3.52
C VAL A 51 -1.10 -15.37 -4.67
N ASP A 52 -0.66 -16.58 -4.33
CA ASP A 52 -0.59 -17.67 -5.31
C ASP A 52 -1.99 -18.30 -5.46
N PHE A 53 -2.65 -18.01 -6.58
CA PHE A 53 -3.99 -18.51 -6.89
C PHE A 53 -4.00 -19.95 -7.42
N ASN A 54 -2.85 -20.50 -7.80
CA ASN A 54 -2.73 -21.88 -8.26
C ASN A 54 -2.55 -22.85 -7.08
N HIS A 55 -1.98 -22.37 -5.96
CA HIS A 55 -1.81 -23.18 -4.76
C HIS A 55 -3.09 -23.25 -3.91
N VAL A 56 -3.55 -24.45 -3.56
CA VAL A 56 -4.84 -24.68 -2.85
C VAL A 56 -4.98 -23.87 -1.55
N SER A 57 -3.90 -23.70 -0.79
CA SER A 57 -3.91 -22.93 0.46
C SER A 57 -3.85 -21.41 0.29
N ARG A 58 -3.70 -20.90 -0.95
CA ARG A 58 -3.59 -19.48 -1.28
C ARG A 58 -2.61 -18.74 -0.36
N PRO A 59 -1.32 -19.13 -0.33
CA PRO A 59 -0.34 -18.49 0.53
C PRO A 59 -0.17 -17.01 0.15
N ARG A 60 0.09 -16.17 1.17
CA ARG A 60 0.33 -14.73 1.01
C ARG A 60 1.81 -14.46 1.22
N THR A 61 2.46 -13.81 0.26
CA THR A 61 3.87 -13.41 0.36
C THR A 61 3.99 -11.90 0.35
N ALA A 62 4.59 -11.33 1.38
CA ALA A 62 4.78 -9.88 1.50
C ALA A 62 5.63 -9.34 0.34
N ARG A 63 5.14 -8.31 -0.35
CA ARG A 63 5.95 -7.56 -1.32
C ARG A 63 6.73 -6.46 -0.60
N ALA A 64 7.71 -5.87 -1.29
CA ALA A 64 8.46 -4.74 -0.76
C ALA A 64 7.57 -3.56 -0.34
N SER A 65 6.45 -3.33 -1.04
CA SER A 65 5.45 -2.31 -0.66
C SER A 65 4.77 -2.58 0.68
N ALA A 66 4.61 -3.85 1.09
CA ALA A 66 4.06 -4.17 2.40
C ALA A 66 5.00 -3.72 3.52
N ARG A 67 6.31 -3.97 3.37
CA ARG A 67 7.33 -3.53 4.34
C ARG A 67 7.40 -2.01 4.41
N TYR A 68 7.44 -1.36 3.26
CA TYR A 68 7.39 0.11 3.19
C TYR A 68 6.15 0.70 3.88
N TYR A 69 4.96 0.15 3.62
CA TYR A 69 3.73 0.63 4.25
C TYR A 69 3.71 0.38 5.76
N ALA A 70 4.28 -0.74 6.22
CA ALA A 70 4.46 -1.02 7.65
C ALA A 70 5.41 -0.01 8.32
N GLU A 71 6.51 0.38 7.66
CA GLU A 71 7.41 1.42 8.15
C GLU A 71 6.74 2.79 8.20
N VAL A 72 5.89 3.14 7.22
CA VAL A 72 5.11 4.38 7.26
C VAL A 72 4.20 4.41 8.49
N ILE A 73 3.51 3.31 8.76
CA ILE A 73 2.63 3.18 9.93
C ILE A 73 3.45 3.26 11.23
N ALA A 74 4.54 2.52 11.33
CA ALA A 74 5.39 2.47 12.52
C ALA A 74 6.02 3.82 12.86
N ASN A 75 6.38 4.61 11.83
CA ASN A 75 6.94 5.95 12.01
C ASN A 75 5.87 7.05 12.09
N ASN A 76 4.58 6.71 11.94
CA ASN A 76 3.48 7.68 11.81
C ASN A 76 3.79 8.78 10.77
N GLY A 77 4.35 8.40 9.63
CA GLY A 77 4.88 9.34 8.64
C GLY A 77 5.85 8.69 7.66
N MET A 78 6.44 9.49 6.76
CA MET A 78 7.40 8.98 5.78
C MET A 78 8.66 8.42 6.47
N PRO A 79 9.17 7.24 6.06
CA PRO A 79 10.42 6.71 6.59
C PRO A 79 11.57 7.70 6.34
N LEU A 80 12.42 7.89 7.34
CA LEU A 80 13.64 8.69 7.21
C LEU A 80 14.60 7.99 6.23
N ALA A 81 15.22 8.74 5.33
CA ALA A 81 16.24 8.18 4.46
C ALA A 81 17.44 7.72 5.30
N GLY A 82 17.73 6.41 5.30
CA GLY A 82 18.97 5.87 5.87
C GLY A 82 18.84 5.10 7.20
N LYS A 83 17.79 4.31 7.39
CA LYS A 83 17.83 3.16 8.30
C LYS A 83 17.48 1.88 7.56
#